data_AF-A0A453S2Y3-F1
#
_entry.id   AF-A0A453S2Y3-F1
#
_cell.length_a   1.000
_cell.length_b   1.000
_cell.length_c   1.000
_cell.angle_alpha   90.00
_cell.angle_beta   90.00
_cell.angle_gamma   90.00
#
_symmetry.space_group_name_H-M   'P 1'
#
loop_
_entity.id
_entity.type
_entity.pdbx_description
1 polymer ?
#
loop_
_entity_poly.entity_id
_entity_poly.type
_entity_poly.pdbx_seq_one_letter_code
_entity_poly.pdbx_strand_id
1 'polypeptide(L)'
;MARPDESWARNTSPGDDASTSHAPHPEGASPDLLRNTPSNIARLEDAIENCAARRKYLARTKSPSDGEDVRWYFCKLPLGDRVLSSSVPRTEIVGKGDYFRFSMRDCLALEASFLEREESLLGYWWREYAECSEGPTGSLVKADMSDSEYLYKVEEERVGVPVKGGLYEVDLMRRHCFPVYWNGENRRVLRGHWFARKGGLDWIPLREDVSEQLELAYKYQVWHRRKFQPSGLFAARVDLQGSTPVCNFPIISSELRKSWMKAEVYFVQGLHALFTGEDDTWEAWLVFDTGPKLGSNTIKLRRGFSSSGSANPTQDELRQQKEEETDDYCSQVPVGHLVFMVHGIGQRLEKANLVDDVVDFRRVTANLADRYLTPYQRSTQRVLFIPCQ
;
A
#
# COMPACT_ATOMS: atom_id res chain seq x y z
N MET A 1 -32.39 68.49 -28.34
CA MET A 1 -31.46 69.64 -28.54
C MET A 1 -30.07 69.12 -28.19
N ALA A 2 -29.35 68.52 -29.14
CA ALA A 2 -28.32 69.14 -30.01
C ALA A 2 -27.10 69.58 -29.15
N ARG A 3 -25.90 69.00 -29.27
CA ARG A 3 -25.03 68.91 -30.47
C ARG A 3 -23.79 67.99 -30.21
N PRO A 4 -22.95 67.70 -31.24
CA PRO A 4 -22.49 66.35 -31.56
C PRO A 4 -20.94 66.14 -31.56
N ASP A 5 -20.58 64.86 -31.74
CA ASP A 5 -19.58 64.27 -32.63
C ASP A 5 -18.18 64.87 -32.89
N GLU A 6 -17.21 63.97 -32.73
CA GLU A 6 -16.30 63.47 -33.78
C GLU A 6 -14.79 63.64 -33.59
N SER A 7 -14.16 62.49 -33.80
CA SER A 7 -12.76 62.10 -33.66
C SER A 7 -11.95 62.30 -34.95
N TRP A 8 -10.63 62.54 -34.81
CA TRP A 8 -9.55 61.91 -35.61
C TRP A 8 -8.18 62.31 -34.99
N ALA A 9 -7.37 61.36 -34.49
CA ALA A 9 -6.19 60.71 -35.13
C ALA A 9 -4.94 61.66 -35.24
N ARG A 10 -3.67 61.30 -34.99
CA ARG A 10 -2.93 60.04 -34.75
C ARG A 10 -1.45 60.38 -34.39
N ASN A 11 -0.71 59.38 -33.85
CA ASN A 11 0.76 59.16 -33.86
C ASN A 11 1.65 59.89 -32.82
N THR A 12 2.64 59.30 -32.14
CA THR A 12 3.23 57.94 -32.01
C THR A 12 4.33 57.98 -30.92
N SER A 13 4.29 57.05 -29.93
CA SER A 13 5.35 56.28 -29.20
C SER A 13 6.61 56.96 -28.56
N PRO A 14 7.40 56.29 -27.66
CA PRO A 14 7.28 54.95 -27.05
C PRO A 14 7.56 54.87 -25.51
N GLY A 15 7.30 53.71 -24.87
CA GLY A 15 8.16 53.20 -23.78
C GLY A 15 7.48 52.66 -22.52
N ASP A 16 7.51 51.33 -22.40
CA ASP A 16 7.68 50.52 -21.20
C ASP A 16 6.45 49.88 -20.53
N ASP A 17 6.12 48.70 -21.07
CA ASP A 17 5.33 47.64 -20.46
C ASP A 17 6.11 46.98 -19.29
N ALA A 18 5.53 47.00 -18.09
CA ALA A 18 5.84 46.05 -17.03
C ALA A 18 4.54 45.40 -16.54
N SER A 19 4.12 44.37 -17.26
CA SER A 19 3.05 43.46 -16.85
C SER A 19 3.59 42.56 -15.73
N THR A 20 3.13 42.81 -14.51
CA THR A 20 3.38 41.92 -13.37
C THR A 20 2.52 40.67 -13.57
N SER A 21 3.15 39.61 -14.06
CA SER A 21 2.56 38.28 -14.15
C SER A 21 2.31 37.76 -12.72
N HIS A 22 1.05 37.45 -12.42
CA HIS A 22 0.72 36.63 -11.27
C HIS A 22 1.34 35.25 -11.49
N ALA A 23 2.40 34.96 -10.74
CA ALA A 23 2.92 33.61 -10.63
C ALA A 23 1.84 32.70 -10.00
N PRO A 24 1.65 31.47 -10.48
CA PRO A 24 0.75 30.53 -9.84
C PRO A 24 1.30 30.21 -8.45
N HIS A 25 0.46 30.40 -7.42
CA HIS A 25 0.70 29.83 -6.11
C HIS A 25 0.86 28.30 -6.27
N PRO A 26 1.80 27.65 -5.55
CA PRO A 26 1.83 26.20 -5.51
C PRO A 26 0.47 25.74 -4.97
N GLU A 27 -0.19 24.83 -5.69
CA GLU A 27 -1.43 24.19 -5.24
C GLU A 27 -1.12 23.44 -3.93
N GLY A 28 -1.27 24.13 -2.80
CA GLY A 28 -1.31 23.50 -1.49
C GLY A 28 -2.45 22.48 -1.51
N ALA A 29 -2.20 21.28 -0.98
CA ALA A 29 -3.13 20.16 -1.01
C ALA A 29 -4.54 20.58 -0.54
N SER A 30 -5.43 20.85 -1.50
CA SER A 30 -6.82 21.15 -1.18
C SER A 30 -7.42 19.92 -0.49
N PRO A 31 -8.17 20.07 0.62
CA PRO A 31 -8.85 18.96 1.28
C PRO A 31 -9.73 18.15 0.33
N ASP A 32 -10.20 18.76 -0.75
CA ASP A 32 -10.99 18.10 -1.77
C ASP A 32 -10.21 17.01 -2.53
N LEU A 33 -8.88 17.07 -2.57
CA LEU A 33 -8.02 16.05 -3.19
C LEU A 33 -7.95 14.75 -2.38
N LEU A 34 -8.31 14.80 -1.10
CA LEU A 34 -8.37 13.63 -0.21
C LEU A 34 -9.72 12.92 -0.31
N ARG A 35 -10.72 13.55 -0.93
CA ARG A 35 -12.04 12.93 -1.06
C ARG A 35 -12.01 11.79 -2.08
N ASN A 36 -12.75 10.73 -1.78
CA ASN A 36 -12.92 9.63 -2.72
C ASN A 36 -13.97 9.98 -3.79
N THR A 37 -13.60 10.86 -4.72
CA THR A 37 -14.42 11.26 -5.87
C THR A 37 -13.91 10.60 -7.17
N PRO A 38 -14.77 10.33 -8.17
CA PRO A 38 -14.33 9.80 -9.45
C PRO A 38 -13.24 10.63 -10.13
N SER A 39 -13.29 11.96 -10.00
CA SER A 39 -12.26 12.85 -10.55
C SER A 39 -10.89 12.69 -9.87
N ASN A 40 -10.86 12.48 -8.55
CA ASN A 40 -9.61 12.28 -7.82
C ASN A 40 -9.00 10.91 -8.12
N ILE A 41 -9.84 9.87 -8.24
CA ILE A 41 -9.42 8.53 -8.69
C ILE A 41 -8.78 8.63 -10.07
N ALA A 42 -9.50 9.20 -11.05
CA ALA A 42 -9.02 9.30 -12.44
C ALA A 42 -7.69 10.06 -12.55
N ARG A 43 -7.51 11.11 -11.73
CA ARG A 43 -6.24 11.85 -11.68
C ARG A 43 -5.08 11.00 -11.15
N LEU A 44 -5.32 10.16 -10.14
CA LEU A 44 -4.30 9.26 -9.60
C LEU A 44 -3.99 8.13 -10.59
N GLU A 45 -5.00 7.59 -11.27
CA GLU A 45 -4.83 6.61 -12.35
C GLU A 45 -3.97 7.19 -13.48
N ASP A 46 -4.24 8.42 -13.92
CA ASP A 46 -3.44 9.11 -14.95
C ASP A 46 -1.99 9.37 -14.49
N ALA A 47 -1.80 9.78 -13.24
CA ALA A 47 -0.46 9.94 -12.67
C ALA A 47 0.34 8.63 -12.66
N ILE A 48 -0.31 7.51 -12.34
CA ILE A 48 0.28 6.16 -12.38
C ILE A 48 0.58 5.75 -13.82
N GLU A 49 -0.35 5.93 -14.75
CA GLU A 49 -0.21 5.60 -16.17
C GLU A 49 1.01 6.31 -16.79
N ASN A 50 1.17 7.60 -16.47
CA ASN A 50 2.25 8.43 -17.00
C ASN A 50 3.61 8.23 -16.29
N CYS A 51 3.65 7.49 -15.18
CA CYS A 51 4.89 7.27 -14.43
C CYS A 51 5.82 6.28 -15.15
N ALA A 52 7.08 6.68 -15.39
CA ALA A 52 8.05 5.83 -16.09
C ALA A 52 8.33 4.50 -15.36
N ALA A 53 8.26 4.49 -14.03
CA ALA A 53 8.43 3.29 -13.21
C ALA A 53 7.35 2.25 -13.48
N ARG A 54 6.12 2.67 -13.82
CA ARG A 54 4.99 1.76 -14.12
C ARG A 54 5.31 0.78 -15.24
N ARG A 55 6.11 1.16 -16.23
CA ARG A 55 6.52 0.28 -17.34
C ARG A 55 7.16 -1.03 -16.88
N LYS A 56 7.73 -1.07 -15.66
CA LYS A 56 8.30 -2.28 -15.07
C LYS A 56 7.23 -3.31 -14.69
N TYR A 57 6.02 -2.83 -14.38
CA TYR A 57 4.89 -3.58 -13.82
C TYR A 57 3.73 -3.74 -14.82
N LEU A 58 3.94 -3.50 -16.11
CA LEU A 58 2.93 -3.82 -17.12
C LEU A 58 2.82 -5.34 -17.31
N ALA A 59 1.61 -5.82 -17.57
CA ALA A 59 1.40 -7.19 -17.98
C ALA A 59 2.12 -7.47 -19.30
N ARG A 60 2.71 -8.64 -19.42
CA ARG A 60 3.51 -9.07 -20.58
C ARG A 60 2.95 -10.29 -21.27
N THR A 61 1.89 -10.85 -20.72
CA THR A 61 1.24 -12.05 -21.23
C THR A 61 -0.26 -11.83 -21.33
N LYS A 62 -0.96 -12.74 -22.00
CA LYS A 62 -2.43 -12.71 -22.07
C LYS A 62 -3.07 -13.62 -21.02
N SER A 63 -2.30 -14.07 -20.04
CA SER A 63 -2.80 -14.95 -19.00
C SER A 63 -3.84 -14.25 -18.13
N PRO A 64 -4.95 -14.91 -17.78
CA PRO A 64 -5.87 -14.42 -16.76
C PRO A 64 -5.22 -14.21 -15.38
N SER A 65 -4.06 -14.84 -15.13
CA SER A 65 -3.29 -14.69 -13.90
C SER A 65 -2.27 -13.55 -13.94
N ASP A 66 -2.22 -12.79 -15.04
CA ASP A 66 -1.29 -11.67 -15.26
C ASP A 66 -2.04 -10.33 -15.28
N GLY A 67 -2.50 -9.90 -14.11
CA GLY A 67 -3.15 -8.60 -13.93
C GLY A 67 -2.17 -7.50 -13.51
N GLU A 68 -2.58 -6.25 -13.72
CA GLU A 68 -1.83 -5.05 -13.32
C GLU A 68 -2.35 -4.43 -12.02
N ASP A 69 -3.49 -4.90 -11.50
CA ASP A 69 -4.16 -4.31 -10.35
C ASP A 69 -3.35 -4.48 -9.06
N VAL A 70 -2.71 -3.41 -8.60
CA VAL A 70 -2.03 -3.38 -7.30
C VAL A 70 -3.02 -2.94 -6.22
N ARG A 71 -2.98 -3.61 -5.06
CA ARG A 71 -3.74 -3.21 -3.88
C ARG A 71 -2.83 -3.05 -2.68
N TRP A 72 -3.04 -1.98 -1.93
CA TRP A 72 -2.33 -1.73 -0.69
C TRP A 72 -3.15 -2.20 0.50
N TYR A 73 -2.45 -2.75 1.49
CA TYR A 73 -3.06 -3.32 2.69
C TYR A 73 -2.44 -2.74 3.95
N PHE A 74 -3.22 -2.66 5.02
CA PHE A 74 -2.70 -2.40 6.37
C PHE A 74 -3.04 -3.56 7.30
N CYS A 75 -2.14 -3.85 8.24
CA CYS A 75 -2.37 -4.85 9.27
C CYS A 75 -3.15 -4.23 10.44
N LYS A 76 -4.21 -4.91 10.88
CA LYS A 76 -5.00 -4.49 12.04
C LYS A 76 -4.29 -4.77 13.37
N LEU A 77 -3.25 -5.60 13.37
CA LEU A 77 -2.42 -5.78 14.55
C LEU A 77 -1.46 -4.59 14.68
N PRO A 78 -1.37 -3.94 15.85
CA PRO A 78 -0.42 -2.88 16.07
C PRO A 78 1.01 -3.42 16.01
N LEU A 79 1.90 -2.56 15.54
CA LEU A 79 3.34 -2.78 15.47
C LEU A 79 3.96 -2.07 16.67
N GLY A 80 4.73 -2.81 17.49
CA GLY A 80 5.42 -2.19 18.62
C GLY A 80 6.45 -1.16 18.17
N ASP A 81 6.71 -0.16 19.01
CA ASP A 81 7.48 1.07 18.67
C ASP A 81 8.86 0.84 18.03
N ARG A 82 9.48 -0.31 18.33
CA ARG A 82 10.82 -0.68 17.85
C ARG A 82 10.82 -1.88 16.90
N VAL A 83 9.65 -2.38 16.51
CA VAL A 83 9.52 -3.50 15.60
C VAL A 83 9.51 -2.99 14.18
N LEU A 84 10.40 -3.53 13.34
CA LEU A 84 10.50 -3.17 11.93
C LEU A 84 9.35 -3.80 11.12
N SER A 85 8.90 -3.12 10.07
CA SER A 85 7.83 -3.64 9.22
C SER A 85 8.21 -4.94 8.51
N SER A 86 9.48 -5.10 8.16
CA SER A 86 10.01 -6.33 7.56
C SER A 86 10.15 -7.50 8.56
N SER A 87 9.96 -7.28 9.86
CA SER A 87 9.95 -8.34 10.89
C SER A 87 8.67 -9.19 10.82
N VAL A 88 8.55 -10.03 9.80
CA VAL A 88 7.43 -10.97 9.60
C VAL A 88 7.92 -12.41 9.83
N PRO A 89 7.16 -13.26 10.54
CA PRO A 89 7.52 -14.67 10.68
C PRO A 89 7.78 -15.32 9.31
N ARG A 90 8.92 -16.01 9.15
CA ARG A 90 9.31 -16.62 7.87
C ARG A 90 8.28 -17.62 7.34
N THR A 91 7.58 -18.30 8.25
CA THR A 91 6.49 -19.24 7.97
C THR A 91 5.22 -18.58 7.41
N GLU A 92 5.06 -17.27 7.58
CA GLU A 92 3.91 -16.50 7.13
C GLU A 92 4.21 -15.85 5.77
N ILE A 93 4.05 -16.64 4.70
CA ILE A 93 4.27 -16.20 3.31
C ILE A 93 3.02 -15.53 2.72
N VAL A 94 1.86 -16.06 3.08
CA VAL A 94 0.56 -15.51 2.71
C VAL A 94 0.04 -14.77 3.94
N GLY A 95 -0.37 -13.51 3.78
CA GLY A 95 -0.87 -12.71 4.89
C GLY A 95 -1.99 -13.43 5.65
N LYS A 96 -2.00 -13.33 6.98
CA LYS A 96 -3.16 -13.75 7.78
C LYS A 96 -4.37 -12.87 7.48
N GLY A 97 -5.56 -13.28 7.94
CA GLY A 97 -6.80 -12.51 7.82
C GLY A 97 -6.78 -11.12 8.50
N ASP A 98 -5.66 -10.70 9.08
CA ASP A 98 -5.48 -9.43 9.76
C ASP A 98 -5.08 -8.28 8.82
N TYR A 99 -4.81 -8.55 7.53
CA TYR A 99 -4.54 -7.52 6.52
C TYR A 99 -5.82 -7.06 5.86
N PHE A 100 -6.03 -5.75 5.85
CA PHE A 100 -7.21 -5.10 5.27
C PHE A 100 -6.83 -4.21 4.11
N ARG A 101 -7.67 -4.20 3.07
CA ARG A 101 -7.48 -3.33 1.92
C ARG A 101 -7.74 -1.88 2.30
N PHE A 102 -6.90 -0.99 1.80
CA PHE A 102 -7.25 0.42 1.75
C PHE A 102 -8.34 0.66 0.69
N SER A 103 -9.10 1.76 0.82
CA SER A 103 -9.98 2.23 -0.24
C SER A 103 -9.26 2.34 -1.59
N MET A 104 -10.01 2.35 -2.69
CA MET A 104 -9.41 2.43 -4.02
C MET A 104 -8.56 3.70 -4.19
N ARG A 105 -9.09 4.86 -3.78
CA ARG A 105 -8.37 6.13 -3.85
C ARG A 105 -7.05 6.08 -3.07
N ASP A 106 -7.06 5.50 -1.88
CA ASP A 106 -5.85 5.39 -1.06
C ASP A 106 -4.85 4.38 -1.63
N CYS A 107 -5.33 3.25 -2.17
CA CYS A 107 -4.47 2.32 -2.92
C CYS A 107 -3.75 3.04 -4.07
N LEU A 108 -4.46 3.86 -4.83
CA LEU A 108 -3.89 4.61 -5.95
C LEU A 108 -2.94 5.72 -5.47
N ALA A 109 -3.27 6.44 -4.39
CA ALA A 109 -2.39 7.46 -3.83
C ALA A 109 -1.06 6.87 -3.32
N LEU A 110 -1.14 5.72 -2.66
CA LEU A 110 0.03 4.96 -2.19
C LEU A 110 0.85 4.45 -3.38
N GLU A 111 0.21 3.88 -4.39
CA GLU A 111 0.90 3.34 -5.57
C GLU A 111 1.57 4.44 -6.40
N ALA A 112 0.89 5.57 -6.63
CA ALA A 112 1.48 6.72 -7.31
C ALA A 112 2.74 7.21 -6.58
N SER A 113 2.62 7.42 -5.27
CA SER A 113 3.72 7.86 -4.40
C SER A 113 4.86 6.84 -4.29
N PHE A 114 4.54 5.54 -4.42
CA PHE A 114 5.52 4.46 -4.45
C PHE A 114 6.27 4.47 -5.77
N LEU A 115 5.58 4.54 -6.91
CA LEU A 115 6.19 4.51 -8.24
C LEU A 115 7.12 5.70 -8.49
N GLU A 116 6.78 6.89 -7.98
CA GLU A 116 7.65 8.08 -8.05
C GLU A 116 9.01 7.88 -7.36
N ARG A 117 9.07 7.05 -6.32
CA ARG A 117 10.26 6.82 -5.48
C ARG A 117 10.65 5.34 -5.39
N GLU A 118 10.23 4.55 -6.36
CA GLU A 118 10.21 3.08 -6.34
C GLU A 118 11.55 2.49 -5.91
N GLU A 119 12.63 2.90 -6.59
CA GLU A 119 13.96 2.34 -6.36
C GLU A 119 14.49 2.65 -4.96
N SER A 120 14.29 3.89 -4.48
CA SER A 120 14.66 4.29 -3.13
C SER A 120 13.87 3.50 -2.09
N LEU A 121 12.55 3.38 -2.27
CA LEU A 121 11.67 2.68 -1.34
C LEU A 121 11.93 1.17 -1.27
N LEU A 122 12.23 0.54 -2.42
CA LEU A 122 12.69 -0.85 -2.45
C LEU A 122 14.07 -1.00 -1.79
N GLY A 123 14.98 -0.06 -2.02
CA GLY A 123 16.32 -0.07 -1.44
C GLY A 123 16.30 -0.04 0.10
N TYR A 124 15.44 0.79 0.68
CA TYR A 124 15.20 0.82 2.12
C TYR A 124 14.58 -0.47 2.64
N TRP A 125 13.52 -0.96 1.97
CA TRP A 125 12.84 -2.18 2.36
C TRP A 125 13.79 -3.39 2.42
N TRP A 126 14.61 -3.58 1.39
CA TRP A 126 15.57 -4.70 1.34
C TRP A 126 16.68 -4.59 2.38
N ARG A 127 17.10 -3.36 2.72
CA ARG A 127 18.06 -3.13 3.79
C ARG A 127 17.48 -3.52 5.14
N GLU A 128 16.27 -3.05 5.43
CA GLU A 128 15.54 -3.37 6.67
C GLU A 128 15.29 -4.89 6.79
N TYR A 129 14.91 -5.54 5.70
CA TYR A 129 14.68 -6.99 5.67
C TYR A 129 15.97 -7.79 5.93
N ALA A 130 17.10 -7.36 5.36
CA ALA A 130 18.39 -7.98 5.60
C ALA A 130 18.78 -7.89 7.09
N GLU A 131 18.57 -6.73 7.72
CA GLU A 131 18.82 -6.51 9.15
C GLU A 131 17.95 -7.42 10.03
N CYS A 132 16.65 -7.57 9.71
CA CYS A 132 15.76 -8.49 10.42
C CYS A 132 16.19 -9.96 10.28
N SER A 133 16.87 -10.30 9.19
CA SER A 133 17.24 -11.68 8.85
C SER A 133 18.57 -12.14 9.46
N GLU A 134 19.42 -11.21 9.92
CA GLU A 134 20.69 -11.50 10.60
C GLU A 134 20.47 -12.10 12.02
N GLY A 135 19.26 -12.03 12.56
CA GLY A 135 19.01 -12.30 13.98
C GLY A 135 19.62 -11.21 14.87
N PRO A 136 19.46 -11.27 16.21
CA PRO A 136 20.07 -10.28 17.08
C PRO A 136 21.59 -10.46 17.08
N THR A 137 22.28 -9.71 16.23
CA THR A 137 23.74 -9.54 16.32
C THR A 137 24.02 -8.88 17.67
N GLY A 138 24.77 -9.57 18.52
CA GLY A 138 25.00 -9.14 19.91
C GLY A 138 25.31 -7.65 20.03
N SER A 139 24.44 -6.95 20.76
CA SER A 139 24.65 -5.64 21.40
C SER A 139 25.35 -4.55 20.60
N LEU A 140 24.56 -3.62 20.03
CA LEU A 140 24.78 -2.18 20.21
C LEU A 140 23.42 -1.46 20.14
N VAL A 141 22.61 -1.59 21.20
CA VAL A 141 21.76 -0.45 21.56
C VAL A 141 22.76 0.63 21.97
N LYS A 142 23.00 1.64 21.12
CA LYS A 142 23.48 2.92 21.62
C LYS A 142 22.33 3.53 22.43
N ALA A 143 22.19 3.05 23.65
CA ALA A 143 21.38 3.69 24.67
C ALA A 143 22.23 4.79 25.28
N ASP A 144 22.44 5.87 24.54
CA ASP A 144 22.96 7.12 25.12
C ASP A 144 21.87 8.19 25.02
N MET A 145 21.35 8.51 26.21
CA MET A 145 20.51 9.63 26.66
C MET A 145 20.12 10.71 25.63
N SER A 146 18.93 10.55 25.01
CA SER A 146 17.83 11.54 24.83
C SER A 146 16.78 10.95 23.86
N ASP A 147 16.36 9.71 24.13
CA ASP A 147 15.62 8.88 23.15
C ASP A 147 14.19 9.39 22.90
N SER A 148 13.60 10.11 23.86
CA SER A 148 12.25 10.64 23.72
C SER A 148 12.20 11.84 22.78
N GLU A 149 13.10 12.82 22.94
CA GLU A 149 13.09 14.04 22.13
C GLU A 149 13.50 13.76 20.68
N TYR A 150 14.42 12.82 20.47
CA TYR A 150 14.80 12.37 19.13
C TYR A 150 13.70 11.56 18.45
N LEU A 151 13.01 10.67 19.18
CA LEU A 151 11.85 9.94 18.63
C LEU A 151 10.72 10.90 18.25
N TYR A 152 10.42 11.90 19.10
CA TYR A 152 9.44 12.94 18.80
C TYR A 152 9.83 13.76 17.57
N LYS A 153 11.10 14.17 17.42
CA LYS A 153 11.58 14.86 16.21
C LYS A 153 11.45 13.99 14.95
N VAL A 154 11.77 12.70 15.07
CA VAL A 154 11.64 11.73 13.96
C VAL A 154 10.18 11.44 13.62
N GLU A 155 9.24 11.60 14.56
CA GLU A 155 7.79 11.48 14.33
C GLU A 155 7.18 12.75 13.73
N GLU A 156 7.59 13.93 14.20
CA GLU A 156 7.11 15.23 13.73
C GLU A 156 7.57 15.55 12.30
N GLU A 157 8.71 15.00 11.86
CA GLU A 157 9.23 15.17 10.49
C GLU A 157 8.72 14.07 9.52
N ARG A 158 7.89 13.11 9.97
CA ARG A 158 7.34 12.09 9.06
C ARG A 158 6.34 12.72 8.11
N VAL A 159 6.68 12.73 6.83
CA VAL A 159 5.75 13.07 5.76
C VAL A 159 5.26 11.78 5.11
N GLY A 160 4.01 11.42 5.39
CA GLY A 160 3.37 10.25 4.80
C GLY A 160 2.40 10.59 3.68
N VAL A 161 1.85 9.55 3.06
CA VAL A 161 0.72 9.67 2.13
C VAL A 161 -0.57 9.66 2.95
N PRO A 162 -1.43 10.69 2.86
CA PRO A 162 -2.69 10.73 3.59
C PRO A 162 -3.64 9.64 3.12
N VAL A 163 -4.16 8.88 4.08
CA VAL A 163 -5.13 7.79 3.89
C VAL A 163 -6.26 7.90 4.90
N LYS A 164 -7.31 7.11 4.72
CA LYS A 164 -8.48 7.07 5.59
C LYS A 164 -9.13 8.43 5.82
N GLY A 165 -9.36 9.15 4.73
CA GLY A 165 -9.89 10.52 4.75
C GLY A 165 -8.99 11.51 5.48
N GLY A 166 -7.68 11.27 5.51
CA GLY A 166 -6.68 12.12 6.16
C GLY A 166 -6.56 11.92 7.67
N LEU A 167 -7.15 10.86 8.24
CA LEU A 167 -7.01 10.51 9.67
C LEU A 167 -5.69 9.79 9.97
N TYR A 168 -5.13 9.16 8.95
CA TYR A 168 -3.89 8.41 9.04
C TYR A 168 -2.99 8.82 7.88
N GLU A 169 -1.70 8.59 8.07
CA GLU A 169 -0.69 8.73 7.04
C GLU A 169 0.11 7.44 6.91
N VAL A 170 0.57 7.16 5.70
CA VAL A 170 1.49 6.05 5.42
C VAL A 170 2.88 6.57 5.11
N ASP A 171 3.82 6.28 6.00
CA ASP A 171 5.25 6.36 5.70
C ASP A 171 5.62 5.14 4.83
N LEU A 172 5.78 5.40 3.53
CA LEU A 172 6.17 4.36 2.58
C LEU A 172 7.59 3.85 2.85
N MET A 173 8.53 4.64 3.36
CA MET A 173 9.90 4.16 3.62
C MET A 173 9.91 3.08 4.71
N ARG A 174 9.20 3.32 5.81
CA ARG A 174 9.07 2.39 6.94
C ARG A 174 7.95 1.38 6.81
N ARG A 175 7.08 1.52 5.80
CA ARG A 175 5.81 0.79 5.66
C ARG A 175 4.93 0.90 6.92
N HIS A 176 4.87 2.08 7.53
CA HIS A 176 4.06 2.36 8.71
C HIS A 176 2.83 3.18 8.37
N CYS A 177 1.67 2.75 8.82
CA CYS A 177 0.45 3.55 8.88
C CYS A 177 0.25 4.05 10.31
N PHE A 178 0.15 5.36 10.50
CA PHE A 178 0.08 5.99 11.81
C PHE A 178 -0.99 7.09 11.85
N PRO A 179 -1.64 7.31 13.00
CA PRO A 179 -2.65 8.36 13.14
C PRO A 179 -2.02 9.76 13.09
N VAL A 180 -2.73 10.72 12.50
CA VAL A 180 -2.27 12.11 12.34
C VAL A 180 -2.63 12.97 13.56
N TYR A 181 -3.82 12.77 14.12
CA TYR A 181 -4.40 13.70 15.10
C TYR A 181 -4.34 13.21 16.56
N TRP A 182 -3.79 12.03 16.81
CA TRP A 182 -3.64 11.46 18.14
C TRP A 182 -2.43 10.54 18.19
N ASN A 183 -1.88 10.33 19.39
CA ASN A 183 -0.82 9.35 19.58
C ASN A 183 -1.42 7.94 19.52
N GLY A 184 -0.92 7.11 18.63
CA GLY A 184 -1.36 5.73 18.51
C GLY A 184 -0.31 4.84 17.87
N GLU A 185 -0.51 3.54 18.01
CA GLU A 185 0.46 2.54 17.57
C GLU A 185 0.56 2.51 16.04
N ASN A 186 1.78 2.31 15.54
CA ASN A 186 2.03 2.11 14.11
C ASN A 186 1.37 0.81 13.63
N ARG A 187 0.98 0.77 12.37
CA ARG A 187 0.43 -0.43 11.71
C ARG A 187 1.24 -0.75 10.49
N ARG A 188 1.54 -2.03 10.26
CA ARG A 188 2.29 -2.47 9.08
C ARG A 188 1.46 -2.24 7.82
N VAL A 189 2.11 -1.74 6.77
CA VAL A 189 1.56 -1.62 5.42
C VAL A 189 2.22 -2.65 4.51
N LEU A 190 1.46 -3.20 3.57
CA LEU A 190 1.90 -4.22 2.62
C LEU A 190 1.46 -3.82 1.21
N ARG A 191 2.41 -3.82 0.27
CA ARG A 191 2.11 -3.69 -1.16
C ARG A 191 1.71 -5.06 -1.73
N GLY A 192 0.50 -5.17 -2.25
CA GLY A 192 -0.03 -6.39 -2.86
C GLY A 192 -0.01 -6.31 -4.39
N HIS A 193 1.04 -6.84 -5.01
CA HIS A 193 1.17 -7.03 -6.46
C HIS A 193 1.25 -8.49 -6.89
N TRP A 194 1.51 -9.41 -5.95
CA TRP A 194 1.35 -10.85 -6.13
C TRP A 194 0.42 -11.41 -5.07
N PHE A 195 -0.42 -12.36 -5.47
CA PHE A 195 -1.46 -12.92 -4.62
C PHE A 195 -1.46 -14.44 -4.67
N ALA A 196 -1.87 -15.02 -3.55
CA ALA A 196 -1.97 -16.44 -3.35
C ALA A 196 -3.40 -16.85 -3.02
N ARG A 197 -3.81 -18.00 -3.54
CA ARG A 197 -5.11 -18.63 -3.24
C ARG A 197 -4.88 -19.98 -2.60
N LYS A 198 -5.03 -20.03 -1.27
CA LYS A 198 -4.80 -21.23 -0.45
C LYS A 198 -6.13 -21.78 0.07
N GLY A 199 -6.66 -22.82 -0.57
CA GLY A 199 -7.84 -23.57 -0.08
C GLY A 199 -9.18 -22.81 -0.04
N GLY A 200 -9.21 -21.51 -0.38
CA GLY A 200 -10.41 -20.68 -0.45
C GLY A 200 -10.66 -20.10 -1.85
N LEU A 201 -11.63 -19.19 -1.96
CA LEU A 201 -11.91 -18.45 -3.20
C LEU A 201 -11.13 -17.13 -3.30
N ASP A 202 -10.66 -16.61 -2.17
CA ASP A 202 -10.10 -15.26 -2.07
C ASP A 202 -8.61 -15.21 -2.39
N TRP A 203 -8.21 -14.09 -2.98
CA TRP A 203 -6.82 -13.78 -3.32
C TRP A 203 -6.20 -12.96 -2.19
N ILE A 204 -5.20 -13.53 -1.54
CA ILE A 204 -4.56 -12.93 -0.36
C ILE A 204 -3.17 -12.42 -0.78
N PRO A 205 -2.78 -11.20 -0.41
CA PRO A 205 -1.49 -10.66 -0.80
C PRO A 205 -0.35 -11.50 -0.22
N LEU A 206 0.65 -11.75 -1.06
CA LEU A 206 1.89 -12.35 -0.65
C LEU A 206 2.77 -11.35 0.11
N ARG A 207 3.61 -11.88 1.00
CA ARG A 207 4.64 -11.10 1.68
C ARG A 207 5.55 -10.43 0.65
N GLU A 208 5.89 -9.17 0.89
CA GLU A 208 6.51 -8.29 -0.10
C GLU A 208 7.86 -8.82 -0.63
N ASP A 209 8.69 -9.43 0.22
CA ASP A 209 9.95 -10.08 -0.19
C ASP A 209 9.76 -11.22 -1.22
N VAL A 210 8.68 -12.00 -1.08
CA VAL A 210 8.35 -13.09 -2.01
C VAL A 210 7.76 -12.51 -3.29
N SER A 211 6.86 -11.52 -3.17
CA SER A 211 6.25 -10.82 -4.30
C SER A 211 7.29 -10.13 -5.18
N GLU A 212 8.28 -9.46 -4.59
CA GLU A 212 9.36 -8.80 -5.32
C GLU A 212 10.31 -9.79 -6.02
N GLN A 213 10.61 -10.94 -5.40
CA GLN A 213 11.36 -12.02 -6.06
C GLN A 213 10.61 -12.57 -7.29
N LEU A 214 9.30 -12.78 -7.15
CA LEU A 214 8.44 -13.20 -8.25
C LEU A 214 8.40 -12.15 -9.37
N GLU A 215 8.25 -10.87 -9.03
CA GLU A 215 8.18 -9.78 -10.00
C GLU A 215 9.48 -9.65 -10.80
N LEU A 216 10.64 -9.78 -10.15
CA LEU A 216 11.91 -9.81 -10.86
C LEU A 216 12.00 -11.02 -11.79
N ALA A 217 11.73 -12.23 -11.31
CA ALA A 217 11.80 -13.43 -12.13
C ALA A 217 10.85 -13.38 -13.34
N TYR A 218 9.64 -12.84 -13.12
CA TYR A 218 8.68 -12.51 -14.15
C TYR A 218 9.31 -11.53 -15.15
N LYS A 219 9.75 -10.35 -14.73
CA LYS A 219 10.34 -9.32 -15.59
C LYS A 219 11.54 -9.81 -16.42
N TYR A 220 12.34 -10.74 -15.89
CA TYR A 220 13.49 -11.33 -16.60
C TYR A 220 13.13 -12.58 -17.39
N GLN A 221 11.91 -12.62 -17.89
CA GLN A 221 11.48 -13.51 -18.94
C GLN A 221 11.44 -14.98 -18.51
N VAL A 222 10.74 -15.31 -17.43
CA VAL A 222 10.42 -16.71 -17.09
C VAL A 222 9.82 -17.47 -18.30
N TRP A 223 9.10 -16.76 -19.18
CA TRP A 223 8.56 -17.28 -20.44
C TRP A 223 9.60 -17.51 -21.56
N HIS A 224 10.81 -16.95 -21.48
CA HIS A 224 11.89 -17.26 -22.43
C HIS A 224 12.77 -18.43 -21.95
N ARG A 225 12.76 -18.75 -20.65
CA ARG A 225 13.59 -19.81 -20.04
C ARG A 225 12.77 -21.03 -19.61
N ARG A 226 11.83 -21.41 -20.47
CA ARG A 226 10.87 -22.51 -20.22
C ARG A 226 11.28 -23.80 -20.93
N LYS A 227 11.03 -24.94 -20.30
CA LYS A 227 11.27 -26.29 -20.85
C LYS A 227 9.94 -26.91 -21.24
N PHE A 228 9.88 -27.47 -22.45
CA PHE A 228 8.74 -28.26 -22.89
C PHE A 228 8.66 -29.56 -22.06
N GLN A 229 7.50 -29.81 -21.46
CA GLN A 229 7.25 -30.97 -20.62
C GLN A 229 6.55 -32.07 -21.42
N PRO A 230 6.71 -33.36 -21.03
CA PRO A 230 5.95 -34.46 -21.63
C PRO A 230 4.43 -34.29 -21.55
N SER A 231 3.94 -33.47 -20.61
CA SER A 231 2.52 -33.09 -20.49
C SER A 231 2.01 -32.21 -21.64
N GLY A 232 2.89 -31.72 -22.53
CA GLY A 232 2.54 -30.83 -23.63
C GLY A 232 2.59 -29.34 -23.29
N LEU A 233 2.93 -28.98 -22.04
CA LEU A 233 3.03 -27.60 -21.58
C LEU A 233 4.48 -27.15 -21.49
N PHE A 234 4.71 -25.84 -21.61
CA PHE A 234 5.97 -25.27 -21.17
C PHE A 234 5.95 -25.06 -19.66
N ALA A 235 7.08 -25.32 -19.00
CA ALA A 235 7.26 -25.05 -17.58
C ALA A 235 8.57 -24.31 -17.29
N ALA A 236 8.54 -23.41 -16.33
CA ALA A 236 9.71 -22.73 -15.80
C ALA A 236 9.65 -22.71 -14.28
N ARG A 237 10.78 -23.02 -13.65
CA ARG A 237 10.95 -23.03 -12.20
C ARG A 237 11.74 -21.80 -11.78
N VAL A 238 11.25 -21.10 -10.78
CA VAL A 238 11.91 -19.98 -10.13
C VAL A 238 12.16 -20.38 -8.69
N ASP A 239 13.41 -20.65 -8.33
CA ASP A 239 13.76 -20.91 -6.95
C ASP A 239 13.67 -19.60 -6.17
N LEU A 240 12.74 -19.56 -5.22
CA LEU A 240 12.55 -18.44 -4.32
C LEU A 240 13.39 -18.78 -3.11
N GLN A 241 14.52 -18.11 -2.92
CA GLN A 241 15.52 -18.38 -1.88
C GLN A 241 16.60 -19.40 -2.28
N GLY A 242 17.74 -18.87 -2.74
CA GLY A 242 19.01 -19.58 -2.78
C GLY A 242 19.51 -19.97 -4.17
N SER A 243 20.60 -19.31 -4.58
CA SER A 243 21.67 -19.91 -5.39
C SER A 243 21.28 -20.43 -6.79
N THR A 244 20.45 -19.71 -7.53
CA THR A 244 20.55 -19.81 -9.00
C THR A 244 21.19 -18.53 -9.55
N PRO A 245 22.25 -18.61 -10.38
CA PRO A 245 22.85 -17.47 -11.06
C PRO A 245 21.96 -17.03 -12.23
N VAL A 246 20.65 -17.00 -12.01
CA VAL A 246 19.68 -16.52 -12.97
C VAL A 246 19.51 -15.05 -12.66
N CYS A 247 20.28 -14.26 -13.41
CA CYS A 247 20.32 -12.80 -13.45
C CYS A 247 21.40 -12.20 -12.52
N ASN A 248 22.58 -11.96 -13.09
CA ASN A 248 23.22 -10.66 -12.85
C ASN A 248 22.16 -9.61 -13.22
N PHE A 249 21.37 -9.13 -12.24
CA PHE A 249 20.24 -8.22 -12.45
C PHE A 249 20.75 -6.88 -13.01
N PRO A 250 20.61 -6.59 -14.32
CA PRO A 250 21.24 -5.42 -14.92
C PRO A 250 20.45 -4.12 -14.69
N ILE A 251 19.25 -4.20 -14.10
CA ILE A 251 18.26 -3.10 -14.08
C ILE A 251 18.03 -2.54 -12.67
N ILE A 252 18.68 -3.08 -11.65
CA ILE A 252 18.67 -2.46 -10.30
C ILE A 252 19.92 -1.60 -10.17
N SER A 253 19.80 -0.39 -9.61
CA SER A 253 20.97 0.43 -9.32
C SER A 253 21.99 -0.36 -8.50
N SER A 254 23.24 0.09 -8.57
CA SER A 254 24.30 -0.48 -7.75
C SER A 254 23.95 -0.52 -6.26
N GLU A 255 23.13 0.41 -5.78
CA GLU A 255 22.72 0.50 -4.38
C GLU A 255 21.63 -0.51 -4.02
N LEU A 256 20.55 -0.57 -4.82
CA LEU A 256 19.51 -1.58 -4.64
C LEU A 256 20.07 -3.00 -4.76
N ARG A 257 21.03 -3.21 -5.66
CA ARG A 257 21.76 -4.48 -5.81
C ARG A 257 22.47 -4.90 -4.54
N LYS A 258 23.16 -3.98 -3.86
CA LYS A 258 23.86 -4.29 -2.60
C LYS A 258 22.88 -4.70 -1.51
N SER A 259 21.82 -3.92 -1.30
CA SER A 259 20.79 -4.22 -0.30
C SER A 259 20.15 -5.58 -0.55
N TRP A 260 19.80 -5.86 -1.81
CA TRP A 260 19.25 -7.15 -2.21
C TRP A 260 20.21 -8.31 -1.96
N MET A 261 21.45 -8.22 -2.46
CA MET A 261 22.44 -9.28 -2.30
C MET A 261 22.70 -9.58 -0.83
N LYS A 262 22.66 -8.55 0.03
CA LYS A 262 22.75 -8.73 1.48
C LYS A 262 21.56 -9.53 2.02
N ALA A 263 20.32 -9.19 1.63
CA ALA A 263 19.13 -9.93 2.03
C ALA A 263 19.15 -11.40 1.56
N GLU A 264 19.59 -11.67 0.32
CA GLU A 264 19.62 -13.00 -0.29
C GLU A 264 20.41 -14.04 0.53
N VAL A 265 21.53 -13.59 1.13
CA VAL A 265 22.41 -14.45 1.95
C VAL A 265 21.70 -15.09 3.16
N TYR A 266 20.60 -14.49 3.62
CA TYR A 266 19.97 -14.87 4.89
C TYR A 266 18.68 -15.71 4.76
N PHE A 267 18.31 -16.13 3.55
CA PHE A 267 17.13 -16.96 3.32
C PHE A 267 17.38 -18.47 3.56
N VAL A 268 16.31 -19.23 3.82
CA VAL A 268 16.34 -20.68 4.14
C VAL A 268 15.79 -21.48 2.97
N GLN A 269 16.42 -22.61 2.64
CA GLN A 269 16.12 -23.43 1.46
C GLN A 269 14.70 -24.05 1.46
N GLY A 270 14.12 -24.25 0.26
CA GLY A 270 12.97 -25.16 0.04
C GLY A 270 11.66 -24.53 -0.47
N LEU A 271 11.70 -23.29 -1.00
CA LEU A 271 10.55 -22.62 -1.61
C LEU A 271 10.83 -22.37 -3.10
N HIS A 272 9.86 -22.63 -3.97
CA HIS A 272 10.00 -22.29 -5.38
C HIS A 272 8.65 -21.99 -6.03
N ALA A 273 8.68 -21.19 -7.09
CA ALA A 273 7.53 -20.96 -7.94
C ALA A 273 7.63 -21.81 -9.21
N LEU A 274 6.52 -22.38 -9.62
CA LEU A 274 6.38 -23.09 -10.88
C LEU A 274 5.41 -22.34 -11.79
N PHE A 275 5.89 -21.97 -12.97
CA PHE A 275 5.10 -21.37 -14.02
C PHE A 275 4.86 -22.41 -15.10
N THR A 276 3.61 -22.67 -15.45
CA THR A 276 3.23 -23.64 -16.48
C THR A 276 2.25 -23.02 -17.46
N GLY A 277 2.39 -23.25 -18.76
CA GLY A 277 1.46 -22.67 -19.72
C GLY A 277 1.72 -23.03 -21.16
N GLU A 278 0.80 -22.61 -22.02
CA GLU A 278 0.92 -22.63 -23.47
C GLU A 278 1.18 -21.19 -23.94
N ASP A 279 2.28 -20.97 -24.66
CA ASP A 279 2.65 -19.66 -25.20
C ASP A 279 2.54 -18.49 -24.20
N ASP A 280 1.56 -17.59 -24.35
CA ASP A 280 1.35 -16.43 -23.48
C ASP A 280 0.27 -16.64 -22.41
N THR A 281 -0.15 -17.89 -22.17
CA THR A 281 -1.16 -18.27 -21.18
C THR A 281 -0.56 -19.16 -20.09
N TRP A 282 0.00 -18.52 -19.05
CA TRP A 282 0.63 -19.23 -17.94
C TRP A 282 -0.27 -19.28 -16.69
N GLU A 283 -0.07 -20.30 -15.88
CA GLU A 283 -0.49 -20.37 -14.49
C GLU A 283 0.76 -20.44 -13.60
N ALA A 284 0.67 -19.89 -12.39
CA ALA A 284 1.75 -19.97 -11.42
C ALA A 284 1.32 -20.64 -10.14
N TRP A 285 2.26 -21.34 -9.52
CA TRP A 285 2.08 -22.09 -8.29
C TRP A 285 3.28 -21.87 -7.37
N LEU A 286 3.03 -21.61 -6.09
CA LEU A 286 4.04 -21.62 -5.05
C LEU A 286 4.14 -23.01 -4.46
N VAL A 287 5.34 -23.56 -4.36
CA VAL A 287 5.59 -24.94 -3.95
C VAL A 287 6.54 -24.97 -2.75
N PHE A 288 6.19 -25.77 -1.75
CA PHE A 288 6.96 -25.99 -0.52
C PHE A 288 7.57 -27.39 -0.51
N ASP A 289 8.89 -27.50 -0.38
CA ASP A 289 9.64 -28.77 -0.45
C ASP A 289 9.56 -29.61 0.85
N THR A 290 8.60 -29.35 1.73
CA THR A 290 8.44 -30.08 3.01
C THR A 290 7.66 -31.39 2.84
N GLY A 291 8.36 -32.49 2.49
CA GLY A 291 7.94 -33.88 2.75
C GLY A 291 7.26 -34.68 1.61
N PRO A 292 7.13 -36.01 1.74
CA PRO A 292 6.93 -36.97 0.64
C PRO A 292 5.51 -37.06 0.05
N LYS A 293 4.61 -36.10 0.31
CA LYS A 293 3.22 -36.13 -0.19
C LYS A 293 2.98 -35.04 -1.25
N LEU A 294 2.97 -35.48 -2.50
CA LEU A 294 3.04 -34.69 -3.74
C LEU A 294 1.82 -33.79 -4.07
N GLY A 295 0.73 -33.80 -3.27
CA GLY A 295 -0.55 -33.17 -3.66
C GLY A 295 -1.06 -32.01 -2.79
N SER A 296 -0.49 -31.75 -1.60
CA SER A 296 -1.06 -30.78 -0.62
C SER A 296 -0.21 -29.52 -0.39
N ASN A 297 0.93 -29.40 -1.07
CA ASN A 297 1.95 -28.39 -0.76
C ASN A 297 2.08 -27.28 -1.84
N THR A 298 1.07 -27.12 -2.70
CA THR A 298 1.07 -26.11 -3.76
C THR A 298 -0.02 -25.07 -3.53
N ILE A 299 0.32 -23.79 -3.67
CA ILE A 299 -0.63 -22.67 -3.55
C ILE A 299 -0.70 -21.96 -4.89
N LYS A 300 -1.91 -21.72 -5.42
CA LYS A 300 -2.06 -21.03 -6.70
C LYS A 300 -1.64 -19.58 -6.56
N LEU A 301 -0.85 -19.08 -7.51
CA LEU A 301 -0.39 -17.71 -7.57
C LEU A 301 -1.05 -16.96 -8.72
N ARG A 302 -1.12 -15.64 -8.56
CA ARG A 302 -1.40 -14.70 -9.64
C ARG A 302 -0.65 -13.40 -9.40
N ARG A 303 -0.45 -12.67 -10.48
CA ARG A 303 0.03 -11.29 -10.49
C ARG A 303 -1.17 -10.35 -10.62
N GLY A 304 -1.19 -9.28 -9.84
CA GLY A 304 -2.32 -8.37 -9.72
C GLY A 304 -3.51 -8.96 -8.96
N PHE A 305 -4.33 -8.10 -8.37
CA PHE A 305 -5.52 -8.45 -7.61
C PHE A 305 -6.66 -8.86 -8.54
N SER A 306 -7.54 -9.75 -8.08
CA SER A 306 -8.95 -9.62 -8.47
C SER A 306 -9.85 -10.11 -7.36
N SER A 307 -11.10 -9.67 -7.42
CA SER A 307 -12.15 -10.22 -6.59
C SER A 307 -12.35 -11.71 -6.90
N SER A 308 -12.87 -12.45 -5.92
CA SER A 308 -13.21 -13.87 -6.09
C SER A 308 -14.36 -14.09 -7.09
N GLY A 309 -15.10 -13.04 -7.45
CA GLY A 309 -16.23 -13.11 -8.40
C GLY A 309 -17.38 -14.02 -7.93
N SER A 310 -17.31 -14.49 -6.68
CA SER A 310 -18.28 -15.42 -6.11
C SER A 310 -19.59 -14.72 -5.82
N ALA A 311 -20.71 -15.30 -6.28
CA ALA A 311 -22.04 -14.85 -5.89
C ALA A 311 -22.29 -14.95 -4.38
N ASN A 312 -21.53 -15.82 -3.69
CA ASN A 312 -21.54 -15.98 -2.25
C ASN A 312 -20.16 -15.58 -1.70
N PRO A 313 -19.96 -14.31 -1.29
CA PRO A 313 -18.69 -13.87 -0.72
C PRO A 313 -18.41 -14.60 0.60
N THR A 314 -17.13 -14.84 0.90
CA THR A 314 -16.71 -15.40 2.17
C THR A 314 -16.93 -14.39 3.30
N GLN A 315 -16.93 -14.85 4.56
CA GLN A 315 -17.02 -13.95 5.71
C GLN A 315 -15.84 -12.95 5.74
N ASP A 316 -14.64 -13.40 5.35
CA ASP A 316 -13.48 -12.52 5.28
C ASP A 316 -13.64 -11.48 4.17
N GLU A 317 -14.14 -11.86 2.99
CA GLU A 317 -14.41 -10.90 1.90
C GLU A 317 -15.47 -9.86 2.29
N LEU A 318 -16.53 -10.26 2.98
CA LEU A 318 -17.51 -9.32 3.54
C LEU A 318 -16.88 -8.38 4.56
N ARG A 319 -15.94 -8.89 5.38
CA ARG A 319 -15.20 -8.08 6.35
C ARG A 319 -14.30 -7.06 5.65
N GLN A 320 -13.66 -7.44 4.54
CA GLN A 320 -12.85 -6.54 3.70
C GLN A 320 -13.71 -5.45 3.08
N GLN A 321 -14.82 -5.83 2.42
CA GLN A 321 -15.73 -4.89 1.77
C GLN A 321 -16.30 -3.88 2.76
N LYS A 322 -16.67 -4.31 3.96
CA LYS A 322 -17.17 -3.42 5.00
C LYS A 322 -16.12 -2.41 5.46
N GLU A 323 -14.85 -2.82 5.57
CA GLU A 323 -13.76 -1.92 5.94
C GLU A 323 -13.51 -0.89 4.82
N GLU A 324 -13.45 -1.32 3.56
CA GLU A 324 -13.31 -0.43 2.40
C GLU A 324 -14.50 0.54 2.28
N GLU A 325 -15.74 0.07 2.45
CA GLU A 325 -16.94 0.92 2.42
C GLU A 325 -16.93 1.97 3.56
N THR A 326 -16.47 1.57 4.75
CA THR A 326 -16.32 2.50 5.88
C THR A 326 -15.28 3.57 5.57
N ASP A 327 -14.19 3.19 4.91
CA ASP A 327 -13.11 4.08 4.50
C ASP A 327 -13.56 5.07 3.41
N ASP A 328 -14.29 4.56 2.41
CA ASP A 328 -14.90 5.33 1.35
C ASP A 328 -15.89 6.35 1.91
N TYR A 329 -16.76 5.90 2.83
CA TYR A 329 -17.70 6.78 3.52
C TYR A 329 -16.98 7.90 4.27
N CYS A 330 -15.93 7.59 5.02
CA CYS A 330 -15.15 8.60 5.76
C CYS A 330 -14.48 9.63 4.85
N SER A 331 -14.09 9.21 3.65
CA SER A 331 -13.42 10.04 2.65
C SER A 331 -14.39 10.86 1.80
N GLN A 332 -15.64 10.41 1.63
CA GLN A 332 -16.66 11.12 0.85
C GLN A 332 -17.45 12.12 1.69
N VAL A 333 -17.86 11.71 2.90
CA VAL A 333 -18.79 12.49 3.72
C VAL A 333 -18.02 13.51 4.57
N PRO A 334 -18.35 14.81 4.46
CA PRO A 334 -17.64 15.85 5.20
C PRO A 334 -17.92 15.75 6.70
N VAL A 335 -16.92 16.13 7.50
CA VAL A 335 -17.07 16.23 8.96
C VAL A 335 -17.87 17.49 9.28
N GLY A 336 -19.07 17.31 9.85
CA GLY A 336 -19.91 18.42 10.33
C GLY A 336 -19.73 18.72 11.82
N HIS A 337 -19.32 17.71 12.59
CA HIS A 337 -19.08 17.81 14.03
C HIS A 337 -17.81 17.08 14.43
N LEU A 338 -17.01 17.71 15.28
CA LEU A 338 -15.80 17.13 15.88
C LEU A 338 -16.03 16.89 17.36
N VAL A 339 -15.76 15.68 17.83
CA VAL A 339 -15.93 15.26 19.23
C VAL A 339 -14.58 14.79 19.75
N PHE A 340 -14.01 15.55 20.67
CA PHE A 340 -12.81 15.16 21.39
C PHE A 340 -13.19 14.25 22.56
N MET A 341 -12.65 13.03 22.57
CA MET A 341 -12.93 12.01 23.55
C MET A 341 -11.73 11.92 24.50
N VAL A 342 -11.95 12.25 25.76
CA VAL A 342 -10.93 12.26 26.82
C VAL A 342 -11.15 11.11 27.79
N HIS A 343 -10.07 10.61 28.39
CA HIS A 343 -10.16 9.57 29.40
C HIS A 343 -10.85 10.05 30.69
N GLY A 344 -11.65 9.18 31.31
CA GLY A 344 -12.21 9.41 32.64
C GLY A 344 -11.27 9.00 33.78
N ILE A 345 -11.65 9.27 35.03
CA ILE A 345 -10.88 8.89 36.23
C ILE A 345 -10.68 7.36 36.32
N GLY A 346 -11.66 6.57 35.87
CA GLY A 346 -11.64 5.10 35.93
C GLY A 346 -10.62 4.43 35.02
N GLN A 347 -10.08 5.14 34.02
CA GLN A 347 -9.16 4.53 33.04
C GLN A 347 -7.78 4.17 33.64
N ARG A 348 -7.40 4.78 34.77
CA ARG A 348 -6.13 4.45 35.46
C ARG A 348 -6.17 3.14 36.25
N LEU A 349 -7.35 2.52 36.39
CA LEU A 349 -7.57 1.37 37.29
C LEU A 349 -7.71 0.03 36.56
N GLU A 350 -7.99 0.04 35.26
CA GLU A 350 -8.07 -1.14 34.41
C GLU A 350 -7.19 -0.93 33.17
N LYS A 351 -6.80 -2.01 32.47
CA LYS A 351 -6.06 -1.95 31.20
C LYS A 351 -6.92 -1.37 30.05
N ALA A 352 -7.58 -0.25 30.29
CA ALA A 352 -8.49 0.40 29.36
C ALA A 352 -7.71 1.33 28.43
N ASN A 353 -7.92 1.18 27.13
CA ASN A 353 -7.25 1.94 26.09
C ASN A 353 -8.26 2.89 25.45
N LEU A 354 -8.00 4.20 25.58
CA LEU A 354 -8.92 5.25 25.12
C LEU A 354 -9.15 5.11 23.62
N VAL A 355 -8.10 4.75 22.87
CA VAL A 355 -8.19 4.57 21.41
C VAL A 355 -9.15 3.43 21.07
N ASP A 356 -9.09 2.32 21.79
CA ASP A 356 -9.99 1.18 21.58
C ASP A 356 -11.44 1.55 21.95
N ASP A 357 -11.63 2.28 23.05
CA ASP A 357 -12.96 2.77 23.48
C ASP A 357 -13.56 3.72 22.44
N VAL A 358 -12.75 4.61 21.85
CA VAL A 358 -13.19 5.49 20.75
C VAL A 358 -13.56 4.68 19.50
N VAL A 359 -12.80 3.63 19.16
CA VAL A 359 -13.13 2.75 18.03
C VAL A 359 -14.47 2.04 18.25
N ASP A 360 -14.72 1.56 19.46
CA ASP A 360 -15.99 0.93 19.81
C ASP A 360 -17.15 1.93 19.81
N PHE A 361 -16.93 3.16 20.30
CA PHE A 361 -17.93 4.23 20.24
C PHE A 361 -18.29 4.59 18.79
N ARG A 362 -17.28 4.76 17.91
CA ARG A 362 -17.49 4.98 16.46
C ARG A 362 -18.37 3.88 15.85
N ARG A 363 -18.11 2.61 16.17
CA ARG A 363 -18.90 1.47 15.70
C ARG A 363 -20.35 1.53 16.19
N VAL A 364 -20.58 1.86 17.46
CA VAL A 364 -21.93 2.00 18.02
C VAL A 364 -22.67 3.16 17.37
N THR A 365 -22.03 4.32 17.21
CA THR A 365 -22.63 5.50 16.55
C THR A 365 -23.00 5.19 15.10
N ALA A 366 -22.13 4.52 14.34
CA ALA A 366 -22.43 4.09 12.97
C ALA A 366 -23.67 3.18 12.92
N ASN A 367 -23.73 2.17 13.79
CA ASN A 367 -24.89 1.26 13.88
C ASN A 367 -26.19 1.96 14.29
N LEU A 368 -26.11 3.07 15.05
CA LEU A 368 -27.28 3.89 15.38
C LEU A 368 -27.68 4.77 14.20
N ALA A 369 -26.72 5.39 13.53
CA ALA A 369 -26.95 6.19 12.33
C ALA A 369 -27.64 5.36 11.25
N ASP A 370 -27.19 4.13 11.00
CA ASP A 370 -27.80 3.23 10.01
C ASP A 370 -29.26 2.86 10.33
N ARG A 371 -29.62 2.81 11.63
CA ARG A 371 -30.97 2.45 12.08
C ARG A 371 -31.94 3.62 12.10
N TYR A 372 -31.47 4.82 12.42
CA TYR A 372 -32.33 5.97 12.73
C TYR A 372 -32.22 7.13 11.74
N LEU A 373 -31.18 7.17 10.90
CA LEU A 373 -31.00 8.24 9.91
C LEU A 373 -31.28 7.75 8.49
N THR A 374 -31.88 8.63 7.69
CA THR A 374 -32.04 8.40 6.26
C THR A 374 -30.68 8.38 5.54
N PRO A 375 -30.56 7.73 4.36
CA PRO A 375 -29.35 7.78 3.56
C PRO A 375 -28.89 9.21 3.24
N TYR A 376 -29.82 10.12 2.95
CA TYR A 376 -29.53 11.54 2.70
C TYR A 376 -28.90 12.24 3.92
N GLN A 377 -29.44 12.00 5.13
CA GLN A 377 -28.85 12.56 6.35
C GLN A 377 -27.44 12.02 6.59
N ARG A 378 -27.21 10.72 6.36
CA ARG A 378 -25.90 10.09 6.54
C ARG A 378 -24.85 10.58 5.52
N SER A 379 -25.25 10.96 4.32
CA SER A 379 -24.34 11.45 3.28
C SER A 379 -24.04 12.94 3.36
N THR A 380 -24.83 13.70 4.11
CA THR A 380 -24.67 15.17 4.20
C THR A 380 -23.51 15.56 5.12
N GLN A 381 -23.37 14.88 6.26
CA GLN A 381 -22.31 15.15 7.24
C GLN A 381 -22.10 13.95 8.15
N ARG A 382 -20.91 13.87 8.73
CA ARG A 382 -20.56 12.87 9.76
C ARG A 382 -19.96 13.50 11.00
N VAL A 383 -20.00 12.76 12.09
CA VAL A 383 -19.31 13.09 13.34
C VAL A 383 -17.93 12.42 13.31
N LEU A 384 -16.89 13.18 13.61
CA LEU A 384 -15.53 12.66 13.79
C LEU A 384 -15.18 12.65 15.27
N PHE A 385 -14.86 11.47 15.79
CA PHE A 385 -14.43 11.27 17.17
C PHE A 385 -12.91 11.20 17.22
N ILE A 386 -12.24 12.01 18.03
CA ILE A 386 -10.77 12.04 18.17
C ILE A 386 -10.40 11.68 19.61
N PRO A 387 -9.61 10.62 19.84
CA PRO A 387 -9.08 10.35 21.18
C PRO A 387 -8.06 11.43 21.57
N CYS A 388 -8.17 11.94 22.79
CA CYS A 388 -7.26 12.91 23.37
C CYS A 388 -6.62 12.30 24.61
N GLN A 389 -5.33 12.01 24.51
CA GLN A 389 -4.51 11.40 25.56
C GLN A 389 -3.65 12.42 26.29
#